data_AF-D6Z7Q5-F1
#
_entry.id   AF-D6Z7Q5-F1
#
_cell.length_a   1.000
_cell.length_b   1.000
_cell.length_c   1.000
_cell.angle_alpha   90.00
_cell.angle_beta   90.00
_cell.angle_gamma   90.00
#
_symmetry.space_group_name_H-M   'P 1'
#
loop_
_entity.id
_entity.type
_entity.pdbx_description
1 polymer ?
#
loop_
_entity_poly.entity_id
_entity_poly.type
_entity_poly.pdbx_seq_one_letter_code
_entity_poly.pdbx_strand_id
1 'polypeptide(L)'
;MAHPLRAMDPELAGRAAGVRRERFREVGYALLRPQLASSNFSSEDDRVFSALYGLANNGQAPDAELVRAAWEAVEAAERDAAAVRAAVAGWAKVDGFEPSAGEVLSTAQRAALLRAFASLYTAEHEDRLLDVVLLLRNAGVDAAALSEALGGAGA
;
A
#
# COMPACT_ATOMS: atom_id res chain seq x y z
N MET A 1 -21.12 -7.55 -5.60
CA MET A 1 -20.95 -6.24 -6.27
C MET A 1 -19.70 -6.32 -7.13
N ALA A 2 -19.67 -5.67 -8.30
CA ALA A 2 -18.44 -5.62 -9.11
C ALA A 2 -17.43 -4.67 -8.43
N HIS A 3 -16.16 -5.08 -8.34
CA HIS A 3 -15.09 -4.25 -7.78
C HIS A 3 -14.96 -2.92 -8.55
N PRO A 4 -14.76 -1.76 -7.90
CA PRO A 4 -14.74 -0.45 -8.57
C PRO A 4 -13.73 -0.33 -9.72
N LEU A 5 -12.55 -0.95 -9.57
CA LEU A 5 -11.55 -1.01 -10.64
C LEU A 5 -12.10 -1.64 -11.93
N ARG A 6 -12.98 -2.64 -11.83
CA ARG A 6 -13.57 -3.31 -13.01
C ARG A 6 -14.50 -2.38 -13.80
N ALA A 7 -15.04 -1.34 -13.18
CA ALA A 7 -15.84 -0.32 -13.87
C ALA A 7 -14.96 0.81 -14.44
N MET A 8 -13.89 1.18 -13.72
CA MET A 8 -13.00 2.28 -14.09
C MET A 8 -12.00 1.90 -15.19
N ASP A 9 -11.39 0.72 -15.09
CA ASP A 9 -10.36 0.22 -15.99
C ASP A 9 -10.46 -1.32 -16.08
N PRO A 10 -11.35 -1.84 -16.96
CA PRO A 10 -11.61 -3.28 -17.07
C PRO A 10 -10.37 -4.08 -17.51
N GLU A 11 -9.50 -3.49 -18.34
CA GLU A 11 -8.30 -4.16 -18.82
C GLU A 11 -7.30 -4.35 -17.69
N LEU A 12 -7.03 -3.28 -16.94
CA LEU A 12 -6.11 -3.34 -15.80
C LEU A 12 -6.66 -4.25 -14.69
N ALA A 13 -7.97 -4.22 -14.45
CA ALA A 13 -8.63 -5.16 -13.54
C ALA A 13 -8.46 -6.62 -14.00
N GLY A 14 -8.58 -6.89 -15.31
CA GLY A 14 -8.35 -8.21 -15.88
C GLY A 14 -6.91 -8.70 -15.67
N ARG A 15 -5.93 -7.81 -15.85
CA ARG A 15 -4.51 -8.14 -15.60
C ARG A 15 -4.23 -8.42 -14.13
N ALA A 16 -4.77 -7.60 -13.22
CA ALA A 16 -4.61 -7.81 -11.79
C ALA A 16 -5.25 -9.13 -11.31
N ALA A 17 -6.45 -9.45 -11.80
CA ALA A 17 -7.13 -10.71 -11.51
C ALA A 17 -6.43 -11.93 -12.14
N GLY A 18 -5.67 -11.74 -13.23
CA GLY A 18 -4.90 -12.78 -13.89
C GLY A 18 -3.59 -13.16 -13.19
N VAL A 19 -3.19 -12.44 -12.14
CA VAL A 19 -1.95 -12.75 -11.40
C VAL A 19 -2.12 -14.08 -10.67
N ARG A 20 -1.14 -14.99 -10.85
CA ARG A 20 -1.14 -16.30 -10.18
C ARG A 20 -1.19 -16.17 -8.67
N ARG A 21 -2.01 -16.99 -8.03
CA ARG A 21 -2.22 -16.96 -6.57
C ARG A 21 -0.94 -17.19 -5.79
N GLU A 22 0.04 -17.95 -6.28
CA GLU A 22 1.32 -18.12 -5.58
C GLU A 22 2.24 -16.88 -5.67
N ARG A 23 2.07 -16.02 -6.69
CA ARG A 23 2.90 -14.81 -6.90
C ARG A 23 2.25 -13.52 -6.42
N PHE A 24 0.98 -13.56 -6.00
CA PHE A 24 0.20 -12.36 -5.70
C PHE A 24 0.88 -11.40 -4.71
N ARG A 25 1.60 -11.94 -3.71
CA ARG A 25 2.32 -11.13 -2.72
C ARG A 25 3.54 -10.47 -3.33
N GLU A 26 4.40 -11.24 -3.99
CA GLU A 26 5.58 -10.74 -4.70
C GLU A 26 5.20 -9.54 -5.59
N VAL A 27 4.14 -9.70 -6.39
CA VAL A 27 3.64 -8.67 -7.30
C VAL A 27 3.06 -7.47 -6.56
N GLY A 28 2.20 -7.70 -5.57
CA GLY A 28 1.62 -6.64 -4.76
C GLY A 28 2.69 -5.80 -4.07
N TYR A 29 3.72 -6.44 -3.51
CA TYR A 29 4.85 -5.75 -2.91
C TYR A 29 5.69 -4.98 -3.94
N ALA A 30 5.98 -5.58 -5.11
CA ALA A 30 6.73 -4.93 -6.18
C ALA A 30 6.02 -3.65 -6.69
N LEU A 31 4.68 -3.66 -6.75
CA LEU A 31 3.87 -2.50 -7.13
C LEU A 31 3.92 -1.39 -6.08
N LEU A 32 3.82 -1.74 -4.79
CA LEU A 32 3.71 -0.78 -3.71
C LEU A 32 5.07 -0.20 -3.27
N ARG A 33 6.17 -0.96 -3.39
CA ARG A 33 7.49 -0.58 -2.85
C ARG A 33 8.08 0.71 -3.45
N PRO A 34 8.02 0.95 -4.77
CA PRO A 34 8.50 2.20 -5.34
C PRO A 34 7.80 3.43 -4.75
N GLN A 35 6.52 3.28 -4.39
CA GLN A 35 5.73 4.38 -3.83
C GLN A 35 6.21 4.75 -2.42
N LEU A 36 6.55 3.75 -1.59
CA LEU A 36 7.16 4.00 -0.28
C LEU A 36 8.59 4.55 -0.39
N ALA A 37 9.41 4.05 -1.32
CA ALA A 37 10.80 4.52 -1.47
C ALA A 37 10.90 5.98 -1.96
N SER A 38 9.91 6.46 -2.72
CA SER A 38 9.82 7.86 -3.16
C SER A 38 9.42 8.84 -2.05
N SER A 39 8.89 8.31 -0.96
CA SER A 39 8.55 9.07 0.24
C SER A 39 9.77 9.01 1.15
N ASN A 40 10.47 10.13 1.38
CA ASN A 40 11.68 10.20 2.22
C ASN A 40 11.45 9.47 3.57
N PHE A 41 12.05 8.29 3.79
CA PHE A 41 11.89 7.55 5.05
C PHE A 41 13.18 6.98 5.64
N SER A 42 13.28 7.10 6.97
CA SER A 42 14.36 6.57 7.83
C SER A 42 13.79 5.86 9.08
N SER A 43 12.61 5.22 8.99
CA SER A 43 11.87 4.73 10.17
C SER A 43 11.97 3.22 10.39
N GLU A 44 11.78 2.76 11.63
CA GLU A 44 11.78 1.33 11.98
C GLU A 44 10.65 0.55 11.30
N ASP A 45 9.53 1.21 10.98
CA ASP A 45 8.42 0.63 10.20
C ASP A 45 8.92 0.04 8.87
N ASP A 46 9.84 0.74 8.19
CA ASP A 46 10.34 0.35 6.88
C ASP A 46 11.09 -0.98 6.94
N ARG A 47 11.68 -1.32 8.10
CA ARG A 47 12.35 -2.61 8.32
C ARG A 47 11.36 -3.77 8.33
N VAL A 48 10.19 -3.59 8.97
CA VAL A 48 9.14 -4.62 9.02
C VAL A 48 8.60 -4.91 7.61
N PHE A 49 8.28 -3.86 6.85
CA PHE A 49 7.80 -4.03 5.47
C PHE A 49 8.88 -4.53 4.51
N SER A 50 10.14 -4.16 4.73
CA SER A 50 11.29 -4.71 3.97
C SER A 50 11.50 -6.20 4.25
N ALA A 51 11.33 -6.65 5.50
CA ALA A 51 11.41 -8.06 5.86
C ALA A 51 10.29 -8.86 5.20
N LEU A 52 9.04 -8.36 5.26
CA LEU A 52 7.92 -8.99 4.58
C LEU A 52 8.12 -9.10 3.06
N TYR A 53 8.68 -8.06 2.43
CA TYR A 53 9.05 -8.11 1.01
C TYR A 53 10.09 -9.20 0.71
N GLY A 54 11.15 -9.27 1.52
CA GLY A 54 12.19 -10.29 1.39
C GLY A 54 11.60 -11.70 1.44
N LEU A 55 10.70 -11.95 2.40
CA LEU A 55 10.00 -13.23 2.51
C LEU A 55 9.11 -13.51 1.30
N ALA A 56 8.34 -12.52 0.83
CA ALA A 56 7.50 -12.67 -0.35
C ALA A 56 8.29 -13.04 -1.61
N ASN A 57 9.44 -12.40 -1.87
CA ASN A 57 10.30 -12.72 -3.02
C ASN A 57 10.92 -14.11 -2.94
N ASN A 58 11.13 -14.62 -1.73
CA ASN A 58 11.70 -15.95 -1.51
C ASN A 58 10.62 -17.04 -1.45
N GLY A 59 9.33 -16.71 -1.67
CA GLY A 59 8.22 -17.65 -1.54
C GLY A 59 8.01 -18.13 -0.10
N GLN A 60 8.45 -17.36 0.89
CA GLN A 60 8.40 -17.71 2.30
C GLN A 60 7.20 -17.05 3.00
N ALA A 61 6.60 -17.77 3.94
CA ALA A 61 5.54 -17.23 4.79
C ALA A 61 6.16 -16.50 5.99
N PRO A 62 5.69 -15.29 6.35
CA PRO A 62 6.06 -14.65 7.60
C PRO A 62 5.41 -15.35 8.78
N ASP A 63 6.04 -15.23 9.94
CA ASP A 63 5.42 -15.60 11.20
C ASP A 63 4.32 -14.59 11.61
N ALA A 64 3.52 -14.98 12.59
CA ALA A 64 2.41 -14.17 13.08
C ALA A 64 2.88 -12.89 13.81
N GLU A 65 4.08 -12.89 14.40
CA GLU A 65 4.61 -11.73 15.11
C GLU A 65 5.00 -10.62 14.15
N LEU A 66 5.61 -10.96 13.02
CA LEU A 66 5.98 -10.03 11.97
C LEU A 66 4.74 -9.44 11.29
N VAL A 67 3.71 -10.24 11.04
CA VAL A 67 2.42 -9.74 10.51
C VAL A 67 1.76 -8.81 11.53
N ARG A 68 1.79 -9.13 12.83
CA ARG A 68 1.27 -8.25 13.88
C ARG A 68 2.04 -6.94 13.96
N ALA A 69 3.37 -6.98 13.92
CA ALA A 69 4.22 -5.78 13.92
C ALA A 69 3.92 -4.87 12.72
N ALA A 70 3.63 -5.45 11.54
CA ALA A 70 3.24 -4.68 10.38
C ALA A 70 1.90 -3.95 10.58
N TRP A 71 0.92 -4.60 11.21
CA TRP A 71 -0.35 -3.96 11.54
C TRP A 71 -0.21 -2.87 12.62
N GLU A 72 0.66 -3.07 13.62
CA GLU A 72 0.97 -2.04 14.61
C GLU A 72 1.59 -0.79 13.96
N ALA A 73 2.47 -0.98 12.97
CA ALA A 73 3.03 0.12 12.17
C ALA A 73 1.96 0.84 11.32
N VAL A 74 0.99 0.10 10.75
CA VAL A 74 -0.17 0.70 10.06
C VAL A 74 -0.99 1.56 11.01
N GLU A 75 -1.32 1.05 12.20
CA GLU A 75 -2.09 1.81 13.19
C GLU A 75 -1.37 3.07 13.65
N ALA A 76 -0.04 3.01 13.80
CA ALA A 76 0.77 4.20 14.09
C ALA A 76 0.67 5.24 12.98
N ALA A 77 0.85 4.83 11.72
CA ALA A 77 0.75 5.73 10.58
C ALA A 77 -0.65 6.35 10.43
N GLU A 78 -1.71 5.58 10.69
CA GLU A 78 -3.09 6.08 10.66
C GLU A 78 -3.37 7.09 11.77
N ARG A 79 -2.82 6.87 12.97
CA ARG A 79 -2.88 7.84 14.08
C ARG A 79 -2.17 9.13 13.72
N ASP A 80 -0.98 9.06 13.14
CA ASP A 80 -0.22 10.23 12.71
C ASP A 80 -0.97 11.01 11.62
N ALA A 81 -1.49 10.32 10.61
CA ALA A 81 -2.30 10.94 9.55
C ALA A 81 -3.61 11.56 10.10
N ALA A 82 -4.20 10.98 11.15
CA ALA A 82 -5.35 11.57 11.82
C ALA A 82 -4.97 12.84 12.62
N ALA A 83 -3.83 12.82 13.31
CA ALA A 83 -3.32 13.97 14.05
C ALA A 83 -3.00 15.15 13.12
N VAL A 84 -2.36 14.90 11.98
CA VAL A 84 -2.08 15.94 10.97
C VAL A 84 -3.37 16.53 10.41
N ARG A 85 -4.38 15.70 10.11
CA ARG A 85 -5.71 16.18 9.69
C ARG A 85 -6.40 17.02 10.76
N ALA A 86 -6.36 16.60 12.02
CA ALA A 86 -6.94 17.35 13.13
C ALA A 86 -6.25 18.69 13.35
N ALA A 87 -4.93 18.76 13.15
CA ALA A 87 -4.16 20.00 13.21
C ALA A 87 -4.59 20.98 12.12
N VAL A 88 -4.68 20.54 10.86
CA VAL A 88 -5.14 21.39 9.74
C VAL A 88 -6.59 21.85 9.91
N ALA A 89 -7.46 21.01 10.47
CA ALA A 89 -8.85 21.36 10.76
C ALA A 89 -9.00 22.31 11.97
N GLY A 90 -7.92 22.63 12.69
CA GLY A 90 -7.95 23.45 13.90
C GLY A 90 -8.57 22.74 15.12
N TRP A 91 -8.70 21.41 15.08
CA TRP A 91 -9.23 20.60 16.18
C TRP A 91 -8.15 20.20 17.19
N ALA A 92 -6.88 20.27 16.81
CA ALA A 92 -5.73 20.05 17.68
C ALA A 92 -4.75 21.22 17.56
N LYS A 93 -4.25 21.70 18.70
CA LYS A 93 -3.18 22.71 18.73
C LYS A 93 -1.85 21.98 18.66
N VAL A 94 -1.06 22.23 17.62
CA VAL A 94 0.29 21.70 17.50
C VAL A 94 1.25 22.87 17.69
N ASP A 95 2.01 22.86 18.78
CA ASP A 95 2.94 23.94 19.07
C ASP A 95 4.11 23.92 18.07
N GLY A 96 4.27 25.00 17.32
CA GLY A 96 5.40 25.19 16.40
C GLY A 96 5.33 24.39 15.09
N PHE A 97 4.19 23.78 14.76
CA PHE A 97 4.02 23.01 13.53
C PHE A 97 2.64 23.26 12.91
N GLU A 98 2.60 23.91 11.74
CA GLU A 98 1.39 24.07 10.93
C GLU A 98 1.50 23.18 9.69
N PRO A 99 0.89 21.97 9.70
CA PRO A 99 0.96 21.10 8.55
C PRO A 99 0.23 21.70 7.34
N SER A 100 0.82 21.55 6.17
CA SER A 100 0.25 21.92 4.89
C SER A 100 -0.77 20.89 4.40
N ALA A 101 -1.60 21.28 3.43
CA ALA A 101 -2.49 20.34 2.73
C ALA A 101 -1.70 19.22 2.02
N GLY A 102 -0.47 19.50 1.58
CA GLY A 102 0.43 18.50 1.01
C GLY A 102 0.87 17.45 2.03
N GLU A 103 1.14 17.85 3.28
CA GLU A 103 1.46 16.93 4.38
C GLU A 103 0.28 16.08 4.81
N VAL A 104 -0.94 16.64 4.78
CA VAL A 104 -2.17 15.86 4.98
C VAL A 104 -2.28 14.76 3.92
N LEU A 105 -2.06 15.10 2.65
CA LEU A 105 -2.14 14.14 1.55
C LEU A 105 -1.06 13.07 1.65
N SER A 106 0.20 13.46 1.91
CA SER A 106 1.32 12.53 1.96
C SER A 106 1.22 11.55 3.13
N THR A 107 0.80 12.01 4.32
CA THR A 107 0.61 11.14 5.49
C THR A 107 -0.56 10.17 5.31
N ALA A 108 -1.66 10.63 4.72
CA ALA A 108 -2.79 9.76 4.36
C ALA A 108 -2.39 8.71 3.30
N GLN A 109 -1.63 9.12 2.28
CA GLN A 109 -1.13 8.22 1.24
C GLN A 109 -0.18 7.17 1.82
N ARG A 110 0.75 7.56 2.71
CA ARG A 110 1.63 6.61 3.40
C ARG A 110 0.83 5.57 4.18
N ALA A 111 -0.11 6.01 5.03
CA ALA A 111 -0.93 5.11 5.81
C ALA A 111 -1.71 4.11 4.92
N ALA A 112 -2.28 4.58 3.81
CA ALA A 112 -2.97 3.73 2.84
C ALA A 112 -2.04 2.71 2.18
N LEU A 113 -0.82 3.10 1.80
CA LEU A 113 0.18 2.20 1.22
C LEU A 113 0.59 1.11 2.21
N LEU A 114 0.91 1.47 3.46
CA LEU A 114 1.29 0.50 4.49
C LEU A 114 0.16 -0.49 4.78
N ARG A 115 -1.09 0.01 4.85
CA ARG A 115 -2.27 -0.84 5.00
C ARG A 115 -2.42 -1.81 3.84
N ALA A 116 -2.21 -1.34 2.60
CA ALA A 116 -2.24 -2.19 1.42
C ALA A 116 -1.20 -3.31 1.49
N PHE A 117 0.04 -2.99 1.89
CA PHE A 117 1.08 -3.99 2.14
C PHE A 117 0.68 -5.04 3.18
N ALA A 118 0.26 -4.61 4.38
CA ALA A 118 -0.12 -5.53 5.46
C ALA A 118 -1.32 -6.41 5.07
N SER A 119 -2.23 -5.89 4.25
CA SER A 119 -3.41 -6.62 3.79
C SER A 119 -3.11 -7.82 2.87
N LEU A 120 -1.93 -7.85 2.24
CA LEU A 120 -1.49 -8.98 1.40
C LEU A 120 -1.32 -10.30 2.18
N TYR A 121 -1.32 -10.24 3.52
CA TYR A 121 -1.22 -11.42 4.38
C TYR A 121 -2.51 -11.82 5.10
N THR A 122 -3.58 -11.02 5.01
CA THR A 122 -4.78 -11.21 5.83
C THR A 122 -6.08 -11.44 5.06
N ALA A 123 -6.11 -11.15 3.75
CA ALA A 123 -7.34 -11.22 2.96
C ALA A 123 -7.23 -12.12 1.71
N GLU A 124 -8.37 -12.36 1.05
CA GLU A 124 -8.45 -13.18 -0.17
C GLU A 124 -7.69 -12.55 -1.35
N HIS A 125 -6.93 -13.38 -2.05
CA HIS A 125 -5.92 -12.99 -3.05
C HIS A 125 -6.40 -12.03 -4.16
N GLU A 126 -7.54 -12.30 -4.81
CA GLU A 126 -7.99 -11.55 -5.99
C GLU A 126 -8.39 -10.11 -5.65
N ASP A 127 -9.23 -9.96 -4.62
CA ASP A 127 -9.73 -8.64 -4.20
C ASP A 127 -8.59 -7.73 -3.75
N ARG A 128 -7.53 -8.27 -3.15
CA ARG A 128 -6.39 -7.46 -2.69
C ARG A 128 -5.59 -6.85 -3.83
N LEU A 129 -5.36 -7.58 -4.92
CA LEU A 129 -4.61 -7.05 -6.04
C LEU A 129 -5.40 -5.98 -6.78
N LEU A 130 -6.71 -6.15 -6.88
CA LEU A 130 -7.63 -5.13 -7.39
C LEU A 130 -7.64 -3.88 -6.50
N ASP A 131 -7.68 -4.04 -5.17
CA ASP A 131 -7.60 -2.95 -4.20
C ASP A 131 -6.27 -2.18 -4.32
N VAL A 132 -5.14 -2.90 -4.39
CA VAL A 132 -3.79 -2.32 -4.55
C VAL A 132 -3.70 -1.49 -5.83
N VAL A 133 -4.15 -2.06 -6.94
CA VAL A 133 -4.08 -1.36 -8.24
C VAL A 133 -4.99 -0.14 -8.26
N LEU A 134 -6.19 -0.24 -7.68
CA LEU A 134 -7.09 0.90 -7.52
C LEU A 134 -6.47 2.02 -6.66
N LEU A 135 -5.84 1.65 -5.54
CA LEU A 135 -5.12 2.59 -4.69
C LEU A 135 -4.04 3.35 -5.47
N LEU A 136 -3.23 2.64 -6.25
CA LEU A 136 -2.14 3.23 -7.04
C LEU A 136 -2.66 4.13 -8.16
N ARG A 137 -3.75 3.75 -8.84
CA ARG A 137 -4.42 4.61 -9.81
C ARG A 137 -4.90 5.91 -9.18
N ASN A 138 -5.53 5.83 -8.01
CA ASN A 138 -6.00 7.01 -7.28
C ASN A 138 -4.85 7.88 -6.76
N ALA A 139 -3.69 7.28 -6.50
CA ALA A 139 -2.45 7.99 -6.17
C ALA A 139 -1.76 8.62 -7.39
N GLY A 140 -2.31 8.47 -8.60
CA GLY A 140 -1.79 9.07 -9.83
C GLY A 140 -0.75 8.22 -10.57
N VAL A 141 -0.54 6.96 -10.19
CA VAL A 141 0.34 6.06 -10.95
C VAL A 141 -0.30 5.73 -12.29
N ASP A 142 0.51 5.80 -13.34
CA ASP A 142 0.06 5.64 -14.72
C ASP A 142 -0.47 4.23 -15.04
N ALA A 143 -1.50 4.22 -15.89
CA ALA A 143 -2.09 3.08 -16.59
C ALA A 143 -1.06 2.04 -17.04
N ALA A 144 -0.19 2.49 -17.94
CA ALA A 144 0.74 1.64 -18.66
C ALA A 144 1.81 1.07 -17.71
N ALA A 145 2.31 1.89 -16.78
CA ALA A 145 3.31 1.47 -15.81
C ALA A 145 2.79 0.33 -14.91
N LEU A 146 1.56 0.43 -14.41
CA LEU A 146 0.93 -0.64 -13.63
C LEU A 146 0.70 -1.89 -14.50
N SER A 147 0.27 -1.68 -15.74
CA SER A 147 0.02 -2.74 -16.71
C SER A 147 1.27 -3.55 -17.06
N GLU A 148 2.42 -2.88 -17.20
CA GLU A 148 3.72 -3.49 -17.47
C GLU A 148 4.21 -4.31 -16.27
N ALA A 149 4.12 -3.74 -15.07
CA ALA A 149 4.49 -4.43 -13.83
C ALA A 149 3.63 -5.68 -13.57
N LEU A 150 2.34 -5.63 -13.91
CA LEU A 150 1.45 -6.80 -13.85
C LEU A 150 1.74 -7.81 -14.98
N GLY A 151 2.14 -7.34 -16.17
CA GLY A 151 2.48 -8.18 -17.32
C GLY A 151 3.72 -9.05 -17.11
N GLY A 152 4.75 -8.52 -16.44
CA GLY A 152 5.95 -9.29 -16.08
C GLY A 152 5.71 -10.39 -15.03
N ALA A 153 4.57 -10.35 -14.34
CA ALA A 153 4.18 -11.35 -13.36
C ALA A 153 3.36 -12.52 -13.96
N GLY A 154 2.86 -12.35 -15.18
CA GLY A 154 2.05 -13.31 -15.93
C GLY A 154 2.87 -14.12 -16.94
N ALA A 155 3.86 -14.87 -16.45
CA ALA A 155 4.48 -16.00 -17.16
C ALA A 155 4.80 -17.10 -16.15
#